data_AF-A0A7W1E8X5-F1
#
_entry.id   AF-A0A7W1E8X5-F1
#
_cell.length_a   1.000
_cell.length_b   1.000
_cell.length_c   1.000
_cell.angle_alpha   90.00
_cell.angle_beta   90.00
_cell.angle_gamma   90.00
#
_symmetry.space_group_name_H-M   'P 1'
#
loop_
_entity.id
_entity.type
_entity.pdbx_description
1 polymer ?
#
loop_
_entity_poly.entity_id
_entity_poly.type
_entity_poly.pdbx_seq_one_letter_code
_entity_poly.pdbx_strand_id
1 'polypeptide(L)'
;MRAGTAAIIAGAILFAPASSLAQKKEPDKPEVVKLTLKGVHVVHKDDLLKSISTSASHCNSVVLKPLCWVTKSKFVYSRKYLDHEELKRDVLRMRVFYWKRGYREADVDTAVIKNSSHKVAVTLTVHEGAPTMVSNVIVTQETPILKDKEIGKRVVIGANSPLNVIRVDSSRVFLQQSLWDKGYADADVDTTLVVDQDARTAVVTFTLKPKWKTTVEDIVITGNKGVSERTIKKSLTFSKGEVFRRSEMLRSQRALYESNLFKRAAIEPRPPVDPFLPDSAKVVVVTVTESPPREARLSAGFNTVDFFQVEGRFSHYNWGGGARRIDVQAAVGNLLAGSLNGRGIFKNVSNVATSDRSRYFVPTYTASIDMRQPWFGSPHNEIALSLFTHRRSAPGIYV
;
A
#
# COMPACT_ATOMS: atom_id res chain seq x y z
N MET A 1 38.98 -58.02 53.40
CA MET A 1 40.18 -57.21 53.64
C MET A 1 40.68 -56.65 52.32
N ARG A 2 41.07 -55.36 52.35
CA ARG A 2 41.74 -54.54 51.31
C ARG A 2 40.87 -53.94 50.21
N ALA A 3 40.78 -52.62 50.34
CA ALA A 3 40.15 -51.63 49.49
C ALA A 3 40.91 -51.41 48.18
N GLY A 4 40.18 -51.17 47.10
CA GLY A 4 40.67 -50.60 45.85
C GLY A 4 40.45 -49.09 45.85
N THR A 5 41.54 -48.34 45.69
CA THR A 5 41.61 -46.90 45.55
C THR A 5 41.17 -46.46 44.15
N ALA A 6 40.19 -45.56 44.09
CA ALA A 6 39.79 -44.87 42.86
C ALA A 6 40.65 -43.62 42.66
N ALA A 7 41.32 -43.54 41.51
CA ALA A 7 42.09 -42.37 41.09
C ALA A 7 41.15 -41.33 40.44
N ILE A 8 41.12 -40.12 41.00
CA ILE A 8 40.39 -38.97 40.48
C ILE A 8 41.32 -38.23 39.52
N ILE A 9 40.95 -38.18 38.24
CA ILE A 9 41.61 -37.35 37.22
C ILE A 9 40.97 -35.96 37.27
N ALA A 10 41.72 -34.97 37.78
CA ALA A 10 41.33 -33.57 37.77
C ALA A 10 41.68 -32.94 36.41
N GLY A 11 40.65 -32.62 35.61
CA GLY A 11 40.79 -31.81 34.40
C GLY A 11 40.85 -30.33 34.76
N ALA A 12 41.99 -29.70 34.53
CA ALA A 12 42.18 -28.25 34.70
C ALA A 12 41.50 -27.50 33.55
N ILE A 13 40.41 -26.79 33.84
CA ILE A 13 39.78 -25.84 32.92
C ILE A 13 40.57 -24.53 32.99
N LEU A 14 41.36 -24.25 31.96
CA LEU A 14 42.01 -22.96 31.76
C LEU A 14 40.96 -21.90 31.42
N PHE A 15 40.61 -21.06 32.39
CA PHE A 15 39.91 -19.81 32.15
C PHE A 15 40.87 -18.82 31.46
N ALA A 16 40.74 -18.66 30.14
CA ALA A 16 41.30 -17.51 29.46
C ALA A 16 40.50 -16.26 29.88
N PRO A 17 41.15 -15.14 30.28
CA PRO A 17 40.43 -13.91 30.55
C PRO A 17 39.84 -13.41 29.23
N ALA A 18 38.53 -13.21 29.21
CA ALA A 18 37.85 -12.54 28.12
C ALA A 18 38.46 -11.15 27.95
N SER A 19 39.28 -10.99 26.92
CA SER A 19 39.75 -9.69 26.47
C SER A 19 38.52 -8.87 26.13
N SER A 20 38.28 -7.83 26.93
CA SER A 20 37.23 -6.86 26.70
C SER A 20 37.40 -6.29 25.29
N LEU A 21 36.49 -6.63 24.39
CA LEU A 21 36.26 -5.82 23.19
C LEU A 21 35.91 -4.43 23.71
N ALA A 22 36.89 -3.53 23.68
CA ALA A 22 36.66 -2.12 23.88
C ALA A 22 35.59 -1.69 22.86
N GLN A 23 34.36 -1.54 23.34
CA GLN A 23 33.30 -0.87 22.60
C GLN A 23 33.86 0.51 22.27
N LYS A 24 34.26 0.68 21.01
CA LYS A 24 34.63 1.96 20.44
C LYS A 24 33.41 2.85 20.64
N LYS A 25 33.46 3.69 21.68
CA LYS A 25 32.39 4.59 22.08
C LYS A 25 32.09 5.46 20.87
N GLU A 26 31.00 5.14 20.18
CA GLU A 26 30.51 5.89 19.05
C GLU A 26 30.45 7.36 19.49
N PRO A 27 31.01 8.31 18.72
CA PRO A 27 31.01 9.70 19.14
C PRO A 27 29.57 10.08 19.46
N ASP A 28 29.38 10.63 20.64
CA ASP A 28 28.07 10.91 21.23
C ASP A 28 27.30 11.89 20.33
N LYS A 29 26.60 11.33 19.34
CA LYS A 29 25.85 12.12 18.35
C LYS A 29 24.82 12.91 19.14
N PRO A 30 24.78 14.25 19.05
CA PRO A 30 23.88 15.02 19.87
C PRO A 30 22.43 14.77 19.45
N GLU A 31 21.52 14.70 20.41
CA GLU A 31 20.10 14.51 20.18
C GLU A 31 19.49 15.76 19.51
N VAL A 32 18.73 15.57 18.43
CA VAL A 32 17.99 16.64 17.75
C VAL A 32 16.68 16.87 18.51
N VAL A 33 16.65 17.90 19.35
CA VAL A 33 15.48 18.19 20.19
C VAL A 33 14.41 18.98 19.42
N LYS A 34 14.84 19.78 18.44
CA LYS A 34 13.96 20.63 17.65
C LYS A 34 14.49 20.75 16.23
N LEU A 35 13.59 20.60 15.26
CA LEU A 35 13.84 20.88 13.85
C LEU A 35 12.88 21.99 13.43
N THR A 36 13.43 23.09 12.90
CA THR A 36 12.65 24.25 12.47
C THR A 36 12.86 24.48 10.98
N LEU A 37 11.77 24.54 10.21
CA LEU A 37 11.79 24.95 8.80
C LEU A 37 11.33 26.40 8.66
N LYS A 38 12.14 27.22 8.00
CA LYS A 38 11.84 28.62 7.64
C LYS A 38 11.89 28.80 6.13
N GLY A 39 11.20 29.82 5.61
CA GLY A 39 11.25 30.20 4.19
C GLY A 39 10.52 29.24 3.24
N VAL A 40 9.65 28.37 3.77
CA VAL A 40 8.81 27.46 2.97
C VAL A 40 7.45 28.11 2.75
N HIS A 41 7.15 28.48 1.51
CA HIS A 41 5.94 29.21 1.13
C HIS A 41 5.17 28.49 0.03
N VAL A 42 5.85 27.91 -0.95
CA VAL A 42 5.21 27.31 -2.14
C VAL A 42 4.72 25.88 -1.86
N VAL A 43 5.41 25.14 -0.99
CA VAL A 43 5.14 23.72 -0.74
C VAL A 43 4.66 23.48 0.69
N HIS A 44 3.95 22.37 0.91
CA HIS A 44 3.61 21.96 2.27
C HIS A 44 4.85 21.52 3.04
N LYS A 45 5.04 22.08 4.24
CA LYS A 45 6.17 21.79 5.12
C LYS A 45 6.32 20.30 5.40
N ASP A 46 5.20 19.60 5.58
CA ASP A 46 5.20 18.16 5.88
C ASP A 46 5.76 17.32 4.72
N ASP A 47 5.50 17.71 3.47
CA ASP A 47 6.02 16.99 2.31
C ASP A 47 7.53 17.20 2.16
N LEU A 48 8.02 18.39 2.50
CA LEU A 48 9.44 18.70 2.54
C LEU A 48 10.13 17.94 3.68
N LEU A 49 9.51 17.85 4.87
CA LEU A 49 10.02 17.07 6.00
C LEU A 49 10.08 15.56 5.69
N LYS A 50 9.13 15.01 4.93
CA LYS A 50 9.18 13.61 4.47
C LYS A 50 10.29 13.34 3.47
N SER A 51 10.81 14.38 2.81
CA SER A 51 11.89 14.24 1.82
C SER A 51 13.29 14.16 2.44
N ILE A 52 13.41 14.43 3.74
CA ILE A 52 14.67 14.43 4.50
C ILE A 52 14.72 13.30 5.53
N SER A 53 15.92 12.90 5.92
CA SER A 53 16.19 11.89 6.96
C SER A 53 16.19 12.49 8.36
N THR A 54 16.76 13.68 8.51
CA THR A 54 16.88 14.36 9.80
C THR A 54 15.50 14.70 10.35
N SER A 55 15.22 14.23 11.56
CA SER A 55 13.97 14.46 12.27
C SER A 55 14.24 14.82 13.72
N ALA A 56 13.34 15.59 14.33
CA ALA A 56 13.43 15.87 15.77
C ALA A 56 12.95 14.67 16.59
N SER A 57 13.52 14.48 17.77
CA SER A 57 13.03 13.52 18.75
C SER A 57 11.57 13.84 19.08
N HIS A 58 10.70 12.83 18.98
CA HIS A 58 9.27 13.01 19.16
C HIS A 58 8.65 11.91 20.00
N CYS A 59 7.47 12.21 20.55
CA CYS A 59 6.60 11.22 21.17
C CYS A 59 5.96 10.35 20.09
N ASN A 60 5.90 9.04 20.33
CA ASN A 60 5.38 8.09 19.35
C ASN A 60 3.86 8.18 19.17
N SER A 61 3.14 8.74 20.15
CA SER A 61 1.68 8.88 20.11
C SER A 61 1.23 10.19 20.75
N VAL A 62 0.20 10.79 20.16
CA VAL A 62 -0.48 11.98 20.71
C VAL A 62 -1.17 11.64 22.03
N VAL A 63 -1.74 10.43 22.15
CA VAL A 63 -2.43 9.94 23.36
C VAL A 63 -1.44 9.71 24.51
N LEU A 64 -0.20 9.34 24.18
CA LEU A 64 0.86 9.09 25.17
C LEU A 64 1.68 10.34 25.51
N LYS A 65 1.30 11.52 25.02
CA LYS A 65 1.98 12.80 25.36
C LYS A 65 2.10 13.05 26.87
N PRO A 66 1.08 12.79 27.73
CA PRO A 66 1.24 12.93 29.17
C PRO A 66 2.34 11.99 29.71
N LEU A 67 2.40 10.77 29.18
CA LEU A 67 3.35 9.75 29.59
C LEU A 67 4.79 10.06 29.13
N CYS A 68 4.97 10.83 28.05
CA CYS A 68 6.27 11.36 27.62
C CYS A 68 6.87 12.37 28.60
N TRP A 69 6.03 13.13 29.30
CA TRP A 69 6.51 14.10 30.29
C TRP A 69 7.06 13.39 31.53
N VAL A 70 6.45 12.26 31.89
CA VAL A 70 6.82 11.44 33.05
C VAL A 70 7.94 10.45 32.72
N THR A 71 7.93 9.83 31.53
CA THR A 71 8.88 8.77 31.15
C THR A 71 9.41 8.97 29.72
N LYS A 72 10.74 9.02 29.56
CA LYS A 72 11.42 9.01 28.23
C LYS A 72 11.92 7.61 27.87
N SER A 73 11.09 6.62 28.18
CA SER A 73 11.34 5.23 27.82
C SER A 73 11.36 5.08 26.30
N LYS A 74 12.18 4.15 25.79
CA LYS A 74 12.30 3.87 24.35
C LYS A 74 10.95 3.48 23.70
N PHE A 75 10.00 2.97 24.49
CA PHE A 75 8.65 2.61 24.02
C PHE A 75 7.76 3.82 23.70
N VAL A 76 7.97 4.95 24.38
CA VAL A 76 7.09 6.13 24.32
C VAL A 76 7.74 7.28 23.54
N TYR A 77 9.07 7.36 23.57
CA TYR A 77 9.85 8.46 23.03
C TYR A 77 10.93 7.97 22.06
N SER A 78 10.88 8.44 20.82
CA SER A 78 11.90 8.17 19.81
C SER A 78 12.98 9.25 19.86
N ARG A 79 14.19 8.87 20.28
CA ARG A 79 15.36 9.75 20.23
C ARG A 79 15.91 9.76 18.81
N LYS A 80 16.12 10.95 18.27
CA LYS A 80 16.77 11.18 16.98
C LYS A 80 18.08 11.89 17.21
N TYR A 81 19.14 11.38 16.61
CA TYR A 81 20.49 11.90 16.77
C TYR A 81 20.93 12.59 15.48
N LEU A 82 21.70 13.66 15.62
CA LEU A 82 22.20 14.41 14.49
C LEU A 82 23.32 13.62 13.81
N ASP A 83 23.14 13.37 12.51
CA ASP A 83 24.21 12.90 11.64
C ASP A 83 24.55 14.02 10.66
N HIS A 84 25.76 14.54 10.76
CA HIS A 84 26.20 15.67 9.93
C HIS A 84 26.27 15.33 8.44
N GLU A 85 26.54 14.07 8.09
CA GLU A 85 26.60 13.64 6.69
C GLU A 85 25.20 13.48 6.12
N GLU A 86 24.25 12.96 6.91
CA GLU A 86 22.84 12.95 6.50
C GLU A 86 22.25 14.36 6.41
N LEU A 87 22.63 15.29 7.29
CA LEU A 87 22.16 16.68 7.20
C LEU A 87 22.62 17.36 5.89
N LYS A 88 23.86 17.13 5.45
CA LYS A 88 24.35 17.62 4.15
C LYS A 88 23.59 16.98 2.99
N ARG A 89 23.26 15.69 3.08
CA ARG A 89 22.43 15.01 2.09
C ARG A 89 20.99 15.52 2.08
N ASP A 90 20.45 15.88 3.24
CA ASP A 90 19.11 16.46 3.37
C ASP A 90 19.00 17.80 2.65
N VAL A 91 20.02 18.65 2.72
CA VAL A 91 20.09 19.89 1.90
C VAL A 91 19.97 19.58 0.41
N LEU A 92 20.70 18.58 -0.09
CA LEU A 92 20.61 18.16 -1.49
C LEU A 92 19.23 17.57 -1.82
N ARG A 93 18.63 16.76 -0.92
CA ARG A 93 17.27 16.21 -1.09
C ARG A 93 16.24 17.32 -1.20
N MET A 94 16.32 18.33 -0.34
CA MET A 94 15.44 19.51 -0.37
C MET A 94 15.64 20.32 -1.66
N ARG A 95 16.90 20.56 -2.06
CA ARG A 95 17.20 21.25 -3.32
C ARG A 95 16.60 20.53 -4.53
N VAL A 96 16.82 19.21 -4.64
CA VAL A 96 16.23 18.37 -5.68
C VAL A 96 14.69 18.37 -5.62
N PHE A 97 14.10 18.40 -4.41
CA PHE A 97 12.66 18.48 -4.22
C PHE A 97 12.06 19.76 -4.84
N TYR A 98 12.73 20.91 -4.68
CA TYR A 98 12.35 22.18 -5.30
C TYR A 98 12.67 22.23 -6.80
N TRP A 99 13.80 21.69 -7.23
CA TRP A 99 14.19 21.62 -8.64
C TRP A 99 13.17 20.84 -9.49
N LYS A 100 12.67 19.72 -8.97
CA LYS A 100 11.61 18.93 -9.62
C LYS A 100 10.29 19.71 -9.78
N ARG A 101 10.12 20.81 -9.03
CA ARG A 101 8.97 21.72 -9.05
C ARG A 101 9.28 23.09 -9.68
N GLY A 102 10.41 23.19 -10.39
CA GLY A 102 10.72 24.34 -11.24
C GLY A 102 11.51 25.45 -10.54
N TYR A 103 11.85 25.29 -9.26
CA TYR A 103 12.59 26.28 -8.48
C TYR A 103 14.09 25.97 -8.54
N ARG A 104 14.73 26.27 -9.68
CA ARG A 104 16.14 25.88 -9.93
C ARG A 104 17.15 26.63 -9.08
N GLU A 105 16.81 27.83 -8.66
CA GLU A 105 17.64 28.69 -7.79
C GLU A 105 17.43 28.37 -6.31
N ALA A 106 16.63 27.35 -5.98
CA ALA A 106 16.35 27.01 -4.60
C ALA A 106 17.61 26.60 -3.84
N ASP A 107 17.82 27.20 -2.67
CA ASP A 107 18.91 26.87 -1.77
C ASP A 107 18.43 26.69 -0.32
N VAL A 108 19.22 25.99 0.48
CA VAL A 108 18.88 25.71 1.87
C VAL A 108 20.10 25.91 2.77
N ASP A 109 19.98 26.89 3.66
CA ASP A 109 20.96 27.15 4.70
C ASP A 109 20.67 26.31 5.94
N THR A 110 21.72 25.75 6.51
CA THR A 110 21.64 24.95 7.75
C THR A 110 22.26 25.70 8.92
N ALA A 111 21.51 25.86 10.00
CA ALA A 111 22.04 26.35 11.27
C ALA A 111 21.83 25.29 12.36
N VAL A 112 22.93 24.80 12.95
CA VAL A 112 22.92 23.84 14.06
C VAL A 112 23.30 24.58 15.33
N ILE A 113 22.32 24.80 16.21
CA ILE A 113 22.51 25.50 17.48
C ILE A 113 22.66 24.44 18.58
N LYS A 114 23.78 24.47 19.30
CA LYS A 114 23.98 23.61 20.48
C LYS A 114 23.19 24.17 21.66
N ASN A 115 22.26 23.37 22.20
CA ASN A 115 21.50 23.72 23.39
C ASN A 115 22.21 23.23 24.66
N SER A 116 22.84 22.05 24.60
CA SER A 116 23.71 21.52 25.66
C SER A 116 24.73 20.54 25.06
N SER A 117 25.63 19.97 25.88
CA SER A 117 26.68 19.04 25.43
C SER A 117 26.18 17.87 24.57
N HIS A 118 24.92 17.46 24.73
CA HIS A 118 24.31 16.31 24.03
C HIS A 118 23.01 16.65 23.29
N LYS A 119 22.68 17.93 23.11
CA LYS A 119 21.40 18.35 22.50
C LYS A 119 21.60 19.50 21.53
N VAL A 120 20.99 19.37 20.36
CA VAL A 120 21.04 20.36 19.29
C VAL A 120 19.64 20.73 18.81
N ALA A 121 19.50 21.97 18.36
CA ALA A 121 18.38 22.43 17.56
C ALA A 121 18.87 22.70 16.15
N VAL A 122 18.20 22.12 15.16
CA VAL A 122 18.51 22.30 13.74
C VAL A 122 17.49 23.25 13.13
N THR A 123 17.97 24.28 12.46
CA THR A 123 17.15 25.18 11.65
C THR A 123 17.57 25.07 10.21
N LEU A 124 16.61 24.80 9.32
CA LEU A 124 16.79 24.80 7.88
C LEU A 124 16.03 26.01 7.32
N THR A 125 16.76 26.94 6.72
CA THR A 125 16.20 28.13 6.10
C THR A 125 16.22 27.94 4.59
N VAL A 126 15.04 27.88 3.99
CA VAL A 126 14.89 27.67 2.55
C VAL A 126 14.80 29.03 1.85
N HIS A 127 15.58 29.18 0.78
CA HIS A 127 15.49 30.26 -0.18
C HIS A 127 14.94 29.68 -1.47
N GLU A 128 13.63 29.80 -1.73
CA GLU A 128 12.98 29.09 -2.84
C GLU A 128 13.38 29.61 -4.23
N GLY A 129 13.66 30.91 -4.35
CA GLY A 129 13.97 31.56 -5.64
C GLY A 129 12.74 31.69 -6.55
N ALA A 130 12.94 32.23 -7.75
CA ALA A 130 11.86 32.35 -8.74
C ALA A 130 11.62 31.02 -9.47
N PRO A 131 10.36 30.68 -9.81
CA PRO A 131 10.07 29.48 -10.58
C PRO A 131 10.42 29.65 -12.06
N THR A 132 10.87 28.57 -12.68
CA THR A 132 10.83 28.41 -14.14
C THR A 132 9.37 28.17 -14.56
N MET A 133 8.82 29.05 -15.38
CA MET A 133 7.42 29.00 -15.83
C MET A 133 7.29 28.23 -17.14
N VAL A 134 6.29 27.37 -17.26
CA VAL A 134 6.01 26.67 -18.52
C VAL A 134 5.39 27.67 -19.51
N SER A 135 6.08 28.01 -20.60
CA SER A 135 5.56 28.93 -21.61
C SER A 135 4.57 28.26 -22.55
N ASN A 136 4.85 27.02 -22.95
CA ASN A 136 3.96 26.26 -23.83
C ASN A 136 4.04 24.75 -23.57
N VAL A 137 2.92 24.06 -23.83
CA VAL A 137 2.81 22.61 -23.80
C VAL A 137 2.30 22.14 -25.16
N ILE A 138 3.17 21.44 -25.89
CA ILE A 138 2.92 21.00 -27.26
C ILE A 138 2.74 19.49 -27.27
N VAL A 139 1.72 19.00 -27.97
CA VAL A 139 1.49 17.57 -28.15
C VAL A 139 1.46 17.27 -29.65
N THR A 140 2.40 16.47 -30.12
CA THR A 140 2.59 16.14 -31.54
C THR A 140 2.15 14.71 -31.79
N GLN A 141 1.34 14.49 -32.83
CA GLN A 141 0.91 13.18 -33.29
C GLN A 141 1.00 13.11 -34.82
N GLU A 142 1.67 12.08 -35.36
CA GLU A 142 1.76 11.86 -36.82
C GLU A 142 0.40 11.52 -37.44
N THR A 143 -0.42 10.77 -36.69
CA THR A 143 -1.79 10.43 -37.05
C THR A 143 -2.71 10.84 -35.90
N PRO A 144 -3.87 11.48 -36.17
CA PRO A 144 -4.77 11.97 -35.13
C PRO A 144 -5.52 10.81 -34.43
N ILE A 145 -4.88 10.21 -33.43
CA ILE A 145 -5.43 9.08 -32.65
C ILE A 145 -6.20 9.58 -31.43
N LEU A 146 -5.66 10.60 -30.76
CA LEU A 146 -6.29 11.23 -29.60
C LEU A 146 -6.90 12.56 -30.00
N LYS A 147 -8.13 12.81 -29.55
CA LYS A 147 -8.79 14.11 -29.73
C LYS A 147 -8.20 15.13 -28.77
N ASP A 148 -8.21 16.41 -29.13
CA ASP A 148 -7.68 17.49 -28.27
C ASP A 148 -8.33 17.52 -26.88
N LYS A 149 -9.63 17.21 -26.79
CA LYS A 149 -10.35 17.08 -25.52
C LYS A 149 -9.85 15.90 -24.67
N GLU A 150 -9.43 14.80 -25.29
CA GLU A 150 -8.81 13.68 -24.58
C GLU A 150 -7.40 14.06 -24.10
N ILE A 151 -6.60 14.71 -24.96
CA ILE A 151 -5.26 15.20 -24.63
C ILE A 151 -5.33 16.19 -23.45
N GLY A 152 -6.20 17.19 -23.50
CA GLY A 152 -6.36 18.19 -22.44
C GLY A 152 -6.82 17.62 -21.09
N LYS A 153 -7.47 16.44 -21.07
CA LYS A 153 -7.80 15.73 -19.83
C LYS A 153 -6.64 14.92 -19.25
N ARG A 154 -5.69 14.51 -20.09
CA ARG A 154 -4.56 13.63 -19.71
C ARG A 154 -3.30 14.44 -19.40
N VAL A 155 -3.11 15.57 -20.07
CA VAL A 155 -1.99 16.48 -19.81
C VAL A 155 -2.30 17.27 -18.55
N VAL A 156 -1.58 16.95 -17.48
CA VAL A 156 -1.76 17.61 -16.18
C VAL A 156 -0.85 18.81 -16.01
N ILE A 157 0.19 19.01 -16.82
CA ILE A 157 1.04 20.22 -16.81
C ILE A 157 0.38 21.31 -17.65
N GLY A 158 0.27 22.54 -17.14
CA GLY A 158 -0.36 23.66 -17.84
C GLY A 158 0.65 24.75 -18.21
N ALA A 159 0.39 25.46 -19.31
CA ALA A 159 1.08 26.71 -19.60
C ALA A 159 0.83 27.74 -18.49
N ASN A 160 1.75 28.69 -18.32
CA ASN A 160 1.75 29.71 -17.26
C ASN A 160 1.73 29.14 -15.83
N SER A 161 2.24 27.92 -15.63
CA SER A 161 2.43 27.33 -14.29
C SER A 161 3.90 26.98 -14.05
N PRO A 162 4.36 26.91 -12.77
CA PRO A 162 5.71 26.45 -12.47
C PRO A 162 5.97 25.07 -13.07
N LEU A 163 7.13 24.91 -13.71
CA LEU A 163 7.56 23.65 -14.28
C LEU A 163 7.56 22.58 -13.19
N ASN A 164 6.82 21.48 -13.40
CA ASN A 164 6.83 20.37 -12.47
C ASN A 164 7.11 19.08 -13.25
N VAL A 165 8.32 18.56 -13.07
CA VAL A 165 8.81 17.36 -13.78
C VAL A 165 7.94 16.13 -13.45
N ILE A 166 7.39 16.07 -12.24
CA ILE A 166 6.48 14.98 -11.83
C ILE A 166 5.17 15.06 -12.63
N ARG A 167 4.63 16.28 -12.84
CA ARG A 167 3.44 16.50 -13.68
C ARG A 167 3.72 16.22 -15.15
N VAL A 168 4.93 16.54 -15.64
CA VAL A 168 5.36 16.21 -17.00
C VAL A 168 5.40 14.69 -17.21
N ASP A 169 6.06 13.94 -16.31
CA ASP A 169 6.12 12.48 -16.41
C ASP A 169 4.73 11.83 -16.24
N SER A 170 3.91 12.35 -15.31
CA SER A 170 2.52 11.89 -15.16
C SER A 170 1.72 12.09 -16.45
N SER A 171 1.87 13.25 -17.11
CA SER A 171 1.22 13.54 -18.39
C SER A 171 1.67 12.56 -19.48
N ARG A 172 2.98 12.28 -19.56
CA ARG A 172 3.57 11.29 -20.47
C ARG A 172 2.93 9.91 -20.29
N VAL A 173 2.88 9.42 -19.05
CA VAL A 173 2.27 8.13 -18.70
C VAL A 173 0.78 8.09 -19.03
N PHE A 174 0.03 9.16 -18.74
CA PHE A 174 -1.41 9.23 -19.02
C PHE A 174 -1.73 9.27 -20.52
N LEU A 175 -0.90 9.94 -21.32
CA LEU A 175 -0.99 9.92 -22.79
C LEU A 175 -0.67 8.52 -23.32
N GLN A 176 0.42 7.90 -22.85
CA GLN A 176 0.83 6.56 -23.25
C GLN A 176 -0.25 5.52 -22.91
N GLN A 177 -0.83 5.58 -21.70
CA GLN A 177 -1.95 4.73 -21.31
C GLN A 177 -3.17 4.92 -22.22
N SER A 178 -3.44 6.15 -22.67
CA SER A 178 -4.56 6.41 -23.58
C SER A 178 -4.33 5.78 -24.96
N LEU A 179 -3.07 5.73 -25.44
CA LEU A 179 -2.72 5.01 -26.66
C LEU A 179 -2.86 3.49 -26.50
N TRP A 180 -2.38 2.95 -25.37
CA TRP A 180 -2.55 1.54 -25.04
C TRP A 180 -4.03 1.12 -24.99
N ASP A 181 -4.91 1.96 -24.46
CA ASP A 181 -6.35 1.69 -24.39
C ASP A 181 -7.07 1.89 -25.75
N LYS A 182 -6.41 2.51 -26.74
CA LYS A 182 -6.91 2.63 -28.12
C LYS A 182 -6.48 1.48 -29.04
N GLY A 183 -5.69 0.53 -28.53
CA GLY A 183 -5.24 -0.62 -29.31
C GLY A 183 -3.74 -0.67 -29.59
N TYR A 184 -2.96 0.32 -29.20
CA TYR A 184 -1.57 0.40 -29.62
C TYR A 184 -0.64 -0.16 -28.53
N ALA A 185 -0.41 -1.47 -28.49
CA ALA A 185 0.27 -2.10 -27.34
C ALA A 185 1.73 -1.65 -27.15
N ASP A 186 2.43 -1.37 -28.25
CA ASP A 186 3.83 -0.92 -28.26
C ASP A 186 3.95 0.60 -28.34
N ALA A 187 2.87 1.34 -28.05
CA ALA A 187 2.89 2.79 -28.08
C ALA A 187 3.87 3.35 -27.04
N ASP A 188 4.58 4.39 -27.47
CA ASP A 188 5.48 5.16 -26.62
C ASP A 188 5.19 6.66 -26.75
N VAL A 189 5.60 7.41 -25.73
CA VAL A 189 5.48 8.87 -25.72
C VAL A 189 6.82 9.43 -25.28
N ASP A 190 7.47 10.13 -26.22
CA ASP A 190 8.69 10.87 -25.94
C ASP A 190 8.35 12.23 -25.34
N THR A 191 9.20 12.68 -24.42
CA THR A 191 9.09 14.00 -23.83
C THR A 191 10.37 14.77 -24.08
N THR A 192 10.24 15.96 -24.68
CA THR A 192 11.32 16.93 -24.83
C THR A 192 11.04 18.13 -23.94
N LEU A 193 11.98 18.47 -23.08
CA LEU A 193 11.92 19.63 -22.19
C LEU A 193 13.05 20.59 -22.54
N VAL A 194 12.69 21.77 -23.07
CA VAL A 194 13.65 22.84 -23.37
C VAL A 194 13.49 23.91 -22.31
N VAL A 195 14.54 24.17 -21.53
CA VAL A 195 14.55 25.17 -20.47
C VAL A 195 15.45 26.32 -20.86
N ASP A 196 14.90 27.52 -20.88
CA ASP A 196 15.63 28.77 -20.97
C ASP A 196 15.87 29.30 -19.54
N GLN A 197 17.15 29.29 -19.13
CA GLN A 197 17.53 29.71 -17.78
C GLN A 197 17.46 31.24 -17.60
N ASP A 198 17.75 32.00 -18.65
CA ASP A 198 17.80 33.46 -18.61
C ASP A 198 16.37 34.03 -18.58
N ALA A 199 15.49 33.50 -19.45
CA ALA A 199 14.09 33.88 -19.46
C ALA A 199 13.27 33.21 -18.35
N ARG A 200 13.85 32.23 -17.62
CA ARG A 200 13.16 31.35 -16.65
C ARG A 200 11.88 30.74 -17.23
N THR A 201 11.94 30.31 -18.49
CA THR A 201 10.81 29.66 -19.16
C THR A 201 11.14 28.24 -19.59
N ALA A 202 10.12 27.41 -19.76
CA ALA A 202 10.26 26.04 -20.26
C ALA A 202 9.18 25.70 -21.28
N VAL A 203 9.58 25.07 -22.37
CA VAL A 203 8.66 24.47 -23.36
C VAL A 203 8.68 22.95 -23.16
N VAL A 204 7.49 22.38 -23.00
CA VAL A 204 7.31 20.92 -22.86
C VAL A 204 6.66 20.40 -24.14
N THR A 205 7.31 19.45 -24.81
CA THR A 205 6.77 18.79 -26.00
C THR A 205 6.59 17.30 -25.73
N PHE A 206 5.41 16.77 -26.02
CA PHE A 206 5.12 15.34 -26.01
C PHE A 206 4.95 14.85 -27.45
N THR A 207 5.70 13.83 -27.85
CA THR A 207 5.62 13.23 -29.19
C THR A 207 5.06 11.82 -29.08
N LEU A 208 3.86 11.62 -29.63
CA LEU A 208 3.15 10.34 -29.56
C LEU A 208 3.63 9.41 -30.67
N LYS A 209 4.14 8.25 -30.29
CA LYS A 209 4.61 7.19 -31.19
C LYS A 209 3.71 5.95 -31.04
N PRO A 210 2.58 5.89 -31.76
CA PRO A 210 1.59 4.82 -31.57
C PRO A 210 2.08 3.44 -32.02
N LYS A 211 2.99 3.33 -33.00
CA LYS A 211 3.38 2.05 -33.62
C LYS A 211 2.15 1.34 -34.22
N TRP A 212 2.06 0.02 -34.08
CA TRP A 212 1.04 -0.80 -34.72
C TRP A 212 -0.22 -0.92 -33.86
N LYS A 213 -1.38 -1.04 -34.53
CA LYS A 213 -2.63 -1.37 -33.85
C LYS A 213 -2.66 -2.88 -33.58
N THR A 214 -2.78 -3.23 -32.32
CA THR A 214 -2.57 -4.57 -31.81
C THR A 214 -3.87 -5.28 -31.44
N THR A 215 -3.98 -6.55 -31.76
CA THR A 215 -5.03 -7.47 -31.28
C THR A 215 -4.44 -8.57 -30.38
N VAL A 216 -5.30 -9.16 -29.55
CA VAL A 216 -4.95 -10.32 -28.72
C VAL A 216 -5.02 -11.57 -29.61
N GLU A 217 -3.86 -12.13 -29.94
CA GLU A 217 -3.77 -13.32 -30.79
C GLU A 217 -4.14 -14.59 -30.04
N ASP A 218 -3.57 -14.76 -28.85
CA ASP A 218 -3.87 -15.91 -28.00
C ASP A 218 -3.67 -15.58 -26.52
N ILE A 219 -4.24 -16.42 -25.67
CA ILE A 219 -4.15 -16.32 -24.21
C ILE A 219 -3.60 -17.63 -23.67
N VAL A 220 -2.34 -17.59 -23.25
CA VAL A 220 -1.61 -18.72 -22.68
C VAL A 220 -1.65 -18.61 -21.16
N ILE A 221 -2.15 -19.64 -20.49
CA ILE A 221 -2.25 -19.67 -19.02
C ILE A 221 -1.21 -20.63 -18.47
N THR A 222 -0.51 -20.22 -17.42
CA THR A 222 0.53 -21.03 -16.76
C THR A 222 0.43 -20.96 -15.25
N GLY A 223 0.84 -22.04 -14.58
CA GLY A 223 0.92 -22.11 -13.11
C GLY A 223 -0.38 -22.53 -12.40
N ASN A 224 -1.46 -22.78 -13.14
CA ASN A 224 -2.68 -23.38 -12.62
C ASN A 224 -2.50 -24.90 -12.43
N LYS A 225 -2.99 -25.42 -11.30
CA LYS A 225 -2.92 -26.83 -10.89
C LYS A 225 -4.32 -27.38 -10.55
N GLY A 226 -5.03 -26.73 -9.63
CA GLY A 226 -6.38 -27.11 -9.20
C GLY A 226 -7.49 -26.28 -9.85
N VAL A 227 -7.18 -25.10 -10.40
CA VAL A 227 -8.11 -24.25 -11.12
C VAL A 227 -7.99 -24.52 -12.62
N SER A 228 -9.12 -24.74 -13.30
CA SER A 228 -9.11 -25.01 -14.74
C SER A 228 -8.81 -23.74 -15.53
N GLU A 229 -8.13 -23.88 -16.66
CA GLU A 229 -7.87 -22.76 -17.59
C GLU A 229 -9.16 -22.08 -18.04
N ARG A 230 -10.24 -22.85 -18.25
CA ARG A 230 -11.55 -22.31 -18.59
C ARG A 230 -12.07 -21.34 -17.54
N THR A 231 -11.83 -21.62 -16.26
CA THR A 231 -12.22 -20.75 -15.15
C THR A 231 -11.43 -19.45 -15.19
N ILE A 232 -10.12 -19.54 -15.44
CA ILE A 232 -9.24 -18.37 -15.59
C ILE A 232 -9.66 -17.54 -16.82
N LYS A 233 -9.88 -18.15 -17.98
CA LYS A 233 -10.34 -17.44 -19.20
C LYS A 233 -11.66 -16.71 -18.97
N LYS A 234 -12.61 -17.30 -18.24
CA LYS A 234 -13.89 -16.65 -17.88
C LYS A 234 -13.74 -15.44 -16.94
N SER A 235 -12.65 -15.40 -16.16
CA SER A 235 -12.35 -14.28 -15.26
C SER A 235 -11.72 -13.08 -15.96
N LEU A 236 -11.22 -13.27 -17.18
CA LEU A 236 -10.64 -12.20 -17.98
C LEU A 236 -11.77 -11.36 -18.60
N THR A 237 -11.53 -10.06 -18.72
CA THR A 237 -12.44 -9.08 -19.33
C THR A 237 -12.11 -8.79 -20.79
N PHE A 238 -11.15 -9.53 -21.35
CA PHE A 238 -10.78 -9.50 -22.77
C PHE A 238 -10.72 -10.92 -23.32
N SER A 239 -10.90 -11.05 -24.63
CA SER A 239 -10.91 -12.32 -25.35
C SER A 239 -9.91 -12.34 -26.51
N LYS A 240 -9.58 -13.54 -26.99
CA LYS A 240 -8.85 -13.71 -28.26
C LYS A 240 -9.60 -12.99 -29.39
N GLY A 241 -8.85 -12.30 -30.25
CA GLY A 241 -9.34 -11.52 -31.40
C GLY A 241 -9.74 -10.09 -31.06
N GLU A 242 -9.85 -9.72 -29.79
CA GLU A 242 -10.19 -8.35 -29.40
C GLU A 242 -9.00 -7.40 -29.57
N VAL A 243 -9.30 -6.11 -29.77
CA VAL A 243 -8.30 -5.04 -29.78
C VAL A 243 -7.65 -4.95 -28.39
N PHE A 244 -6.32 -4.85 -28.36
CA PHE A 244 -5.57 -4.71 -27.13
C PHE A 244 -6.06 -3.50 -26.32
N ARG A 245 -6.31 -3.68 -25.02
CA ARG A 245 -6.59 -2.59 -24.09
C ARG A 245 -5.89 -2.87 -22.77
N ARG A 246 -4.98 -1.97 -22.36
CA ARG A 246 -4.26 -2.14 -21.10
C ARG A 246 -5.21 -2.06 -19.90
N SER A 247 -6.26 -1.25 -19.98
CA SER A 247 -7.31 -1.18 -18.97
C SER A 247 -8.00 -2.52 -18.71
N GLU A 248 -8.27 -3.31 -19.75
CA GLU A 248 -8.90 -4.63 -19.62
C GLU A 248 -7.93 -5.66 -19.04
N MET A 249 -6.63 -5.60 -19.38
CA MET A 249 -5.62 -6.43 -18.73
C MET A 249 -5.51 -6.15 -17.23
N LEU A 250 -5.47 -4.87 -16.83
CA LEU A 250 -5.40 -4.48 -15.42
C LEU A 250 -6.69 -4.87 -14.68
N ARG A 251 -7.86 -4.73 -15.32
CA ARG A 251 -9.15 -5.16 -14.76
C ARG A 251 -9.17 -6.68 -14.56
N SER A 252 -8.74 -7.45 -15.57
CA SER A 252 -8.62 -8.91 -15.49
C SER A 252 -7.67 -9.36 -14.40
N GLN A 253 -6.51 -8.70 -14.28
CA GLN A 253 -5.54 -8.98 -13.23
C GLN A 253 -6.15 -8.73 -11.84
N ARG A 254 -6.89 -7.63 -11.68
CA ARG A 254 -7.61 -7.32 -10.43
C ARG A 254 -8.69 -8.37 -10.14
N ALA A 255 -9.49 -8.76 -11.12
CA ALA A 255 -10.52 -9.79 -10.97
C ALA A 255 -9.93 -11.14 -10.53
N LEU A 256 -8.76 -11.51 -11.05
CA LEU A 256 -8.02 -12.70 -10.59
C LEU A 256 -7.61 -12.60 -9.12
N TYR A 257 -7.13 -11.44 -8.66
CA TYR A 257 -6.80 -11.24 -7.23
C TYR A 257 -8.04 -11.24 -6.33
N GLU A 258 -9.11 -10.56 -6.75
CA GLU A 258 -10.38 -10.46 -6.01
C GLU A 258 -11.13 -11.80 -5.93
N SER A 259 -10.82 -12.76 -6.81
CA SER A 259 -11.39 -14.11 -6.75
C SER A 259 -10.91 -14.93 -5.53
N ASN A 260 -9.86 -14.49 -4.83
CA ASN A 260 -9.15 -15.24 -3.78
C ASN A 260 -8.58 -16.60 -4.23
N LEU A 261 -8.69 -16.97 -5.51
CA LEU A 261 -8.14 -18.21 -6.06
C LEU A 261 -6.62 -18.17 -6.23
N PHE A 262 -6.03 -16.99 -6.31
CA PHE A 262 -4.63 -16.79 -6.64
C PHE A 262 -3.95 -15.84 -5.64
N LYS A 263 -2.74 -16.20 -5.20
CA LYS A 263 -1.88 -15.32 -4.39
C LYS A 263 -1.11 -14.35 -5.27
N ARG A 264 -0.87 -14.75 -6.53
CA ARG A 264 -0.17 -13.96 -7.54
C ARG A 264 -0.84 -14.20 -8.89
N ALA A 265 -1.06 -13.11 -9.61
CA ALA A 265 -1.52 -13.10 -11.00
C ALA A 265 -0.75 -12.02 -11.76
N ALA A 266 -0.09 -12.43 -12.84
CA ALA A 266 0.60 -11.56 -13.77
C ALA A 266 0.02 -11.77 -15.17
N ILE A 267 -0.30 -10.66 -15.86
CA ILE A 267 -0.80 -10.66 -17.23
C ILE A 267 0.15 -9.81 -18.06
N GLU A 268 0.87 -10.47 -18.96
CA GLU A 268 1.93 -9.84 -19.76
C GLU A 268 1.66 -10.07 -21.25
N PRO A 269 1.54 -8.99 -22.06
CA PRO A 269 1.61 -9.14 -23.49
C PRO A 269 3.05 -9.51 -23.89
N ARG A 270 3.18 -10.55 -24.69
CA ARG A 270 4.44 -10.98 -25.31
C ARG A 270 4.30 -10.82 -26.83
N PRO A 271 5.42 -10.56 -27.54
CA PRO A 271 5.43 -10.69 -28.99
C PRO A 271 4.97 -12.11 -29.38
N PRO A 272 4.39 -12.27 -30.57
CA PRO A 272 3.93 -13.58 -31.02
C PRO A 272 5.11 -14.55 -31.12
N VAL A 273 4.83 -15.84 -30.90
CA VAL A 273 5.85 -16.90 -30.97
C VAL A 273 6.35 -17.08 -32.40
N ASP A 274 5.52 -16.77 -33.39
CA ASP A 274 5.86 -16.80 -34.81
C ASP A 274 6.47 -15.44 -35.25
N PRO A 275 7.75 -15.39 -35.66
CA PRO A 275 8.39 -14.17 -36.16
C PRO A 275 7.78 -13.63 -37.46
N PHE A 276 6.98 -14.42 -38.17
CA PHE A 276 6.28 -14.02 -39.39
C PHE A 276 4.93 -13.36 -39.12
N LEU A 277 4.42 -13.40 -37.88
CA LEU A 277 3.21 -12.66 -37.52
C LEU A 277 3.52 -11.15 -37.40
N PRO A 278 2.63 -10.27 -37.89
CA PRO A 278 2.82 -8.83 -37.75
C PRO A 278 2.94 -8.43 -36.27
N ASP A 279 3.73 -7.39 -35.97
CA ASP A 279 3.78 -6.74 -34.64
C ASP A 279 2.40 -6.28 -34.12
N SER A 280 1.40 -6.27 -35.02
CA SER A 280 -0.02 -6.04 -34.75
C SER A 280 -0.73 -7.16 -33.99
N ALA A 281 -0.05 -8.25 -33.64
CA ALA A 281 -0.61 -9.38 -32.88
C ALA A 281 0.22 -9.64 -31.62
N LYS A 282 -0.40 -9.81 -30.45
CA LYS A 282 0.32 -10.18 -29.20
C LYS A 282 -0.29 -11.41 -28.56
N VAL A 283 0.57 -12.29 -28.05
CA VAL A 283 0.17 -13.41 -27.20
C VAL A 283 0.17 -12.93 -25.76
N VAL A 284 -0.94 -13.09 -25.05
CA VAL A 284 -1.06 -12.66 -23.66
C VAL A 284 -0.79 -13.84 -22.75
N VAL A 285 0.29 -13.75 -21.97
CA VAL A 285 0.67 -14.79 -21.00
C VAL A 285 0.10 -14.43 -19.64
N VAL A 286 -0.74 -15.31 -19.10
CA VAL A 286 -1.36 -15.21 -17.79
C VAL A 286 -0.67 -16.20 -16.86
N THR A 287 0.21 -15.70 -16.00
CA THR A 287 0.95 -16.51 -15.03
C THR A 287 0.30 -16.37 -13.67
N VAL A 288 -0.17 -17.50 -13.12
CA VAL A 288 -0.86 -17.53 -11.82
C VAL A 288 -0.15 -18.40 -10.81
N THR A 289 -0.33 -18.09 -9.53
CA THR A 289 0.03 -18.95 -8.41
C THR A 289 -1.19 -19.13 -7.52
N GLU A 290 -1.70 -20.35 -7.44
CA GLU A 290 -2.92 -20.66 -6.69
C GLU A 290 -2.78 -20.42 -5.19
N SER A 291 -3.86 -19.91 -4.60
CA SER A 291 -4.09 -19.84 -3.16
C SER A 291 -4.62 -21.18 -2.64
N PRO A 292 -4.40 -21.51 -1.35
CA PRO A 292 -5.15 -22.56 -0.69
C PRO A 292 -6.65 -22.35 -0.92
N PRO A 293 -7.35 -23.36 -1.48
CA PRO A 293 -8.75 -23.19 -1.87
C PRO A 293 -9.70 -23.18 -0.67
N ARG A 294 -9.19 -23.45 0.54
CA ARG A 294 -9.94 -23.56 1.78
C ARG A 294 -9.28 -22.69 2.85
N GLU A 295 -10.10 -22.01 3.61
CA GLU A 295 -9.66 -21.16 4.70
C GLU A 295 -10.60 -21.31 5.88
N ALA A 296 -10.03 -21.53 7.06
CA ALA A 296 -10.77 -21.55 8.32
C ALA A 296 -10.26 -20.42 9.21
N ARG A 297 -11.17 -19.71 9.86
CA ARG A 297 -10.85 -18.66 10.83
C ARG A 297 -11.68 -18.89 12.09
N LEU A 298 -11.01 -18.78 13.23
CA LEU A 298 -11.64 -18.78 14.54
C LEU A 298 -11.30 -17.46 15.20
N SER A 299 -12.31 -16.73 15.66
CA SER A 299 -12.19 -15.42 16.28
C SER A 299 -12.90 -15.44 17.64
N ALA A 300 -12.34 -14.71 18.59
CA ALA A 300 -12.95 -14.49 19.89
C ALA A 300 -12.77 -13.02 20.26
N GLY A 301 -13.77 -12.44 20.92
CA GLY A 301 -13.74 -11.04 21.32
C GLY A 301 -14.70 -10.77 22.45
N PHE A 302 -14.71 -9.53 22.91
CA PHE A 302 -15.71 -9.06 23.85
C PHE A 302 -16.11 -7.64 23.50
N ASN A 303 -17.35 -7.28 23.79
CA ASN A 303 -17.81 -5.90 23.71
C ASN A 303 -18.64 -5.56 24.97
N THR A 304 -18.92 -4.28 25.19
CA THR A 304 -19.59 -3.82 26.42
C THR A 304 -21.09 -4.14 26.50
N VAL A 305 -21.68 -4.63 25.40
CA VAL A 305 -23.13 -4.85 25.22
C VAL A 305 -23.45 -6.34 25.08
N ASP A 306 -22.80 -7.04 24.17
CA ASP A 306 -22.92 -8.47 23.83
C ASP A 306 -21.87 -9.36 24.53
N PHE A 307 -21.17 -8.82 25.53
CA PHE A 307 -20.19 -9.56 26.35
C PHE A 307 -19.18 -10.35 25.52
N PHE A 308 -18.86 -11.59 25.90
CA PHE A 308 -17.92 -12.42 25.19
C PHE A 308 -18.58 -13.07 23.96
N GLN A 309 -17.82 -13.17 22.87
CA GLN A 309 -18.27 -13.72 21.59
C GLN A 309 -17.20 -14.59 20.96
N VAL A 310 -17.64 -15.65 20.28
CA VAL A 310 -16.80 -16.57 19.52
C VAL A 310 -17.41 -16.76 18.13
N GLU A 311 -16.59 -16.66 17.10
CA GLU A 311 -16.98 -16.81 15.70
C GLU A 311 -16.06 -17.80 14.99
N GLY A 312 -16.65 -18.79 14.33
CA GLY A 312 -15.99 -19.68 13.40
C GLY A 312 -16.45 -19.37 11.97
N ARG A 313 -15.50 -19.29 11.04
CA ARG A 313 -15.76 -19.14 9.61
C ARG A 313 -14.95 -20.16 8.82
N PHE A 314 -15.59 -20.78 7.85
CA PHE A 314 -14.98 -21.67 6.88
C PHE A 314 -15.36 -21.21 5.47
N SER A 315 -14.37 -21.04 4.61
CA SER A 315 -14.56 -20.61 3.22
C SER A 315 -13.88 -21.61 2.30
N HIS A 316 -14.56 -22.01 1.22
CA HIS A 316 -13.96 -22.76 0.13
C HIS A 316 -14.19 -22.02 -1.19
N TYR A 317 -13.10 -21.55 -1.81
CA TYR A 317 -13.11 -20.60 -2.93
C TYR A 317 -13.28 -21.23 -4.32
N ASN A 318 -13.24 -22.57 -4.44
CA ASN A 318 -13.37 -23.31 -5.70
C ASN A 318 -14.21 -24.59 -5.52
N TRP A 319 -15.32 -24.50 -4.80
CA TRP A 319 -16.18 -25.62 -4.43
C TRP A 319 -16.90 -26.19 -5.66
N GLY A 320 -16.55 -27.42 -6.06
CA GLY A 320 -17.07 -28.04 -7.28
C GLY A 320 -16.52 -27.43 -8.58
N GLY A 321 -15.43 -26.67 -8.50
CA GLY A 321 -14.79 -26.01 -9.65
C GLY A 321 -15.47 -24.71 -10.08
N GLY A 322 -14.91 -24.07 -11.12
CA GLY A 322 -15.52 -22.89 -11.74
C GLY A 322 -15.53 -21.64 -10.86
N ALA A 323 -14.62 -21.52 -9.90
CA ALA A 323 -14.51 -20.40 -8.95
C ALA A 323 -15.74 -20.21 -8.03
N ARG A 324 -16.55 -21.27 -7.87
CA ARG A 324 -17.67 -21.27 -6.95
C ARG A 324 -17.17 -21.14 -5.52
N ARG A 325 -17.72 -20.19 -4.79
CA ARG A 325 -17.36 -19.93 -3.40
C ARG A 325 -18.49 -20.37 -2.48
N ILE A 326 -18.14 -21.11 -1.44
CA ILE A 326 -19.03 -21.39 -0.32
C ILE A 326 -18.40 -20.84 0.96
N ASP A 327 -19.13 -20.03 1.70
CA ASP A 327 -18.78 -19.53 3.02
C ASP A 327 -19.78 -20.10 4.02
N VAL A 328 -19.27 -20.67 5.11
CA VAL A 328 -20.03 -21.10 6.26
C VAL A 328 -19.53 -20.30 7.44
N GLN A 329 -20.43 -19.63 8.15
CA GLN A 329 -20.09 -18.89 9.36
C GLN A 329 -21.05 -19.25 10.49
N ALA A 330 -20.52 -19.30 11.70
CA ALA A 330 -21.26 -19.52 12.92
C ALA A 330 -20.64 -18.64 14.01
N ALA A 331 -21.46 -17.86 14.68
CA ALA A 331 -21.04 -17.02 15.80
C ALA A 331 -22.01 -17.19 16.97
N VAL A 332 -21.46 -17.20 18.17
CA VAL A 332 -22.20 -17.21 19.43
C VAL A 332 -21.71 -16.05 20.27
N GLY A 333 -22.64 -15.21 20.71
CA GLY A 333 -22.37 -14.03 21.51
C GLY A 333 -23.11 -14.07 22.84
N ASN A 334 -22.97 -13.00 23.61
CA ASN A 334 -23.59 -12.88 24.92
C ASN A 334 -23.17 -14.01 25.88
N LEU A 335 -21.95 -14.53 25.68
CA LEU A 335 -21.36 -15.55 26.52
C LEU A 335 -20.91 -14.91 27.83
N LEU A 336 -21.13 -15.63 28.94
CA LEU A 336 -20.81 -15.17 30.30
C LEU A 336 -21.56 -13.89 30.73
N ALA A 337 -22.62 -13.50 30.01
CA ALA A 337 -23.36 -12.26 30.26
C ALA A 337 -23.89 -12.16 31.69
N GLY A 338 -24.46 -13.24 32.23
CA GLY A 338 -24.95 -13.27 33.61
C GLY A 338 -23.86 -13.04 34.66
N SER A 339 -22.62 -13.49 34.41
CA SER A 339 -21.50 -13.36 35.34
C SER A 339 -20.73 -12.05 35.19
N LEU A 340 -20.77 -11.45 34.00
CA LEU A 340 -20.02 -10.24 33.65
C LEU A 340 -20.88 -8.97 33.70
N ASN A 341 -22.22 -9.08 33.74
CA ASN A 341 -23.11 -7.93 33.81
C ASN A 341 -22.80 -7.02 35.00
N GLY A 342 -22.59 -5.74 34.71
CA GLY A 342 -22.26 -4.72 35.71
C GLY A 342 -20.88 -4.87 36.36
N ARG A 343 -19.98 -5.69 35.80
CA ARG A 343 -18.59 -5.83 36.26
C ARG A 343 -17.59 -5.20 35.29
N GLY A 344 -16.60 -4.51 35.83
CA GLY A 344 -15.50 -3.94 35.05
C GLY A 344 -15.98 -3.00 33.94
N ILE A 345 -15.65 -3.35 32.69
CA ILE A 345 -16.01 -2.56 31.50
C ILE A 345 -17.41 -2.87 30.95
N PHE A 346 -18.09 -3.89 31.46
CA PHE A 346 -19.39 -4.32 30.94
C PHE A 346 -20.52 -3.48 31.55
N LYS A 347 -21.39 -2.93 30.70
CA LYS A 347 -22.49 -2.08 31.16
C LYS A 347 -23.48 -2.92 31.97
N ASN A 348 -24.01 -2.32 33.03
CA ASN A 348 -25.08 -2.95 33.79
C ASN A 348 -26.41 -2.72 33.05
N VAL A 349 -26.97 -3.80 32.50
CA VAL A 349 -28.23 -3.76 31.74
C VAL A 349 -29.45 -3.93 32.66
N SER A 350 -29.26 -3.89 33.99
CA SER A 350 -30.29 -4.08 35.02
C SER A 350 -31.42 -3.06 35.04
N ASN A 351 -31.25 -1.89 34.40
CA ASN A 351 -32.19 -0.78 34.45
C ASN A 351 -33.25 -0.82 33.33
N VAL A 352 -33.25 -1.88 32.50
CA VAL A 352 -34.23 -2.10 31.42
C VAL A 352 -35.33 -3.05 31.94
N ALA A 353 -36.59 -2.72 31.69
CA ALA A 353 -37.83 -3.19 32.34
C ALA A 353 -37.89 -4.68 32.80
N THR A 354 -38.54 -4.89 33.94
CA THR A 354 -38.50 -6.08 34.80
C THR A 354 -39.09 -7.37 34.25
N SER A 355 -39.89 -7.37 33.17
CA SER A 355 -40.55 -8.61 32.72
C SER A 355 -39.74 -9.45 31.71
N ASP A 356 -38.66 -8.92 31.11
CA ASP A 356 -37.95 -9.62 30.02
C ASP A 356 -36.41 -9.70 30.19
N ARG A 357 -35.96 -9.43 31.41
CA ARG A 357 -34.54 -9.39 31.82
C ARG A 357 -33.78 -10.70 31.59
N SER A 358 -34.47 -11.84 31.66
CA SER A 358 -33.87 -13.17 31.40
C SER A 358 -33.50 -13.37 29.94
N ARG A 359 -34.26 -12.80 28.99
CA ARG A 359 -34.04 -12.98 27.55
C ARG A 359 -32.78 -12.29 27.05
N TYR A 360 -32.41 -11.17 27.69
CA TYR A 360 -31.20 -10.41 27.35
C TYR A 360 -29.91 -11.15 27.71
N PHE A 361 -29.92 -12.05 28.69
CA PHE A 361 -28.72 -12.83 29.09
C PHE A 361 -28.61 -14.18 28.38
N VAL A 362 -29.57 -14.52 27.52
CA VAL A 362 -29.51 -15.77 26.74
C VAL A 362 -28.49 -15.60 25.61
N PRO A 363 -27.61 -16.58 25.37
CA PRO A 363 -26.66 -16.53 24.26
C PRO A 363 -27.33 -16.17 22.93
N THR A 364 -26.72 -15.22 22.22
CA THR A 364 -27.09 -14.87 20.85
C THR A 364 -26.37 -15.80 19.89
N TYR A 365 -26.95 -16.03 18.72
CA TYR A 365 -26.28 -16.81 17.69
C TYR A 365 -26.55 -16.23 16.31
N THR A 366 -25.62 -16.47 15.39
CA THR A 366 -25.78 -16.20 13.97
C THR A 366 -25.13 -17.35 13.23
N ALA A 367 -25.85 -17.96 12.29
CA ALA A 367 -25.30 -18.96 11.39
C ALA A 367 -25.72 -18.62 9.97
N SER A 368 -24.79 -18.67 9.02
CA SER A 368 -25.13 -18.56 7.61
C SER A 368 -24.27 -19.46 6.72
N ILE A 369 -24.88 -19.80 5.59
CA ILE A 369 -24.25 -20.48 4.47
C ILE A 369 -24.48 -19.60 3.25
N ASP A 370 -23.38 -19.08 2.70
CA ASP A 370 -23.39 -18.21 1.54
C ASP A 370 -22.71 -18.93 0.37
N MET A 371 -23.43 -19.11 -0.72
CA MET A 371 -22.93 -19.69 -1.96
C MET A 371 -22.87 -18.60 -3.01
N ARG A 372 -21.73 -18.47 -3.71
CA ARG A 372 -21.53 -17.49 -4.78
C ARG A 372 -20.99 -18.15 -6.03
N GLN A 373 -21.62 -17.85 -7.16
CA GLN A 373 -21.16 -18.19 -8.50
C GLN A 373 -20.75 -16.90 -9.21
N PRO A 374 -19.44 -16.65 -9.38
CA PRO A 374 -18.97 -15.54 -10.20
C PRO A 374 -19.17 -15.84 -11.69
N TRP A 375 -19.14 -14.78 -12.50
CA TRP A 375 -19.21 -14.77 -13.96
C TRP A 375 -20.48 -15.42 -14.54
N PHE A 376 -21.64 -15.11 -13.94
CA PHE A 376 -22.91 -15.61 -14.44
C PHE A 376 -23.36 -14.84 -15.69
N GLY A 377 -23.13 -15.43 -16.86
CA GLY A 377 -23.47 -14.84 -18.16
C GLY A 377 -22.50 -13.76 -18.66
N SER A 378 -21.77 -13.08 -17.77
CA SER A 378 -20.76 -12.06 -18.10
C SER A 378 -19.64 -12.06 -17.05
N PRO A 379 -18.39 -11.67 -17.39
CA PRO A 379 -17.29 -11.47 -16.43
C PRO A 379 -17.58 -10.46 -15.30
N HIS A 380 -18.68 -9.72 -15.37
CA HIS A 380 -19.05 -8.67 -14.41
C HIS A 380 -20.22 -9.06 -13.48
N ASN A 381 -20.80 -10.24 -13.68
CA ASN A 381 -22.00 -10.66 -12.95
C ASN A 381 -21.67 -11.73 -11.92
N GLU A 382 -22.33 -11.69 -10.77
CA GLU A 382 -22.32 -12.78 -9.78
C GLU A 382 -23.74 -13.14 -9.38
N ILE A 383 -23.96 -14.42 -9.07
CA ILE A 383 -25.16 -14.90 -8.39
C ILE A 383 -24.76 -15.36 -7.00
N ALA A 384 -25.50 -14.91 -5.99
CA ALA A 384 -25.34 -15.33 -4.62
C ALA A 384 -26.65 -15.91 -4.06
N LEU A 385 -26.52 -16.99 -3.29
CA LEU A 385 -27.59 -17.57 -2.50
C LEU A 385 -27.13 -17.62 -1.04
N SER A 386 -27.88 -17.01 -0.14
CA SER A 386 -27.56 -16.94 1.29
C SER A 386 -28.69 -17.55 2.11
N LEU A 387 -28.38 -18.56 2.92
CA LEU A 387 -29.27 -19.06 3.97
C LEU A 387 -28.72 -18.60 5.31
N PHE A 388 -29.55 -17.97 6.13
CA PHE A 388 -29.12 -17.48 7.44
C PHE A 388 -30.19 -17.71 8.51
N THR A 389 -29.72 -17.88 9.74
CA THR A 389 -30.54 -17.87 10.95
C THR A 389 -29.81 -17.07 12.01
N HIS A 390 -30.55 -16.30 12.80
CA HIS A 390 -29.95 -15.51 13.87
C HIS A 390 -30.92 -15.32 15.02
N ARG A 391 -30.33 -15.13 16.20
CA ARG A 391 -31.00 -14.63 17.40
C ARG A 391 -30.19 -13.46 17.93
N ARG A 392 -30.80 -12.28 17.99
CA ARG A 392 -30.19 -11.06 18.54
C ARG A 392 -30.89 -10.68 19.84
N SER A 393 -30.16 -10.02 20.72
CA SER A 393 -30.70 -9.36 21.91
C SER A 393 -30.27 -7.90 21.84
N ALA A 394 -31.23 -6.98 21.72
CA ALA A 394 -30.96 -5.55 21.80
C ALA A 394 -31.49 -5.01 23.13
N PRO A 395 -30.70 -4.20 23.86
CA PRO A 395 -31.21 -3.54 25.05
C PRO A 395 -32.23 -2.46 24.61
N GLY A 396 -33.51 -2.67 24.93
CA GLY A 396 -34.58 -1.70 24.68
C GLY A 396 -35.23 -1.73 23.28
N ILE A 397 -34.92 -2.72 22.42
CA ILE A 397 -35.64 -2.92 21.15
C ILE A 397 -36.25 -4.32 21.18
N TYR A 398 -37.58 -4.37 21.17
CA TYR A 398 -38.37 -5.59 21.08
C TYR A 398 -38.69 -5.84 19.60
N VAL A 399 -38.19 -6.93 19.02
CA VAL A 399 -38.71 -7.53 17.78
C VAL A 399 -38.87 -9.02 18.01
#